data_AF-A0A9P6DAM5-F1
#
_entry.id   AF-A0A9P6DAM5-F1
#
_cell.length_a   1.000
_cell.length_b   1.000
_cell.length_c   1.000
_cell.angle_alpha   90.00
_cell.angle_beta   90.00
_cell.angle_gamma   90.00
#
_symmetry.space_group_name_H-M   'P 1'
#
loop_
_entity.id
_entity.type
_entity.pdbx_description
1 polymer ?
#
loop_
_entity_poly.entity_id
_entity_poly.type
_entity_poly.pdbx_seq_one_letter_code
_entity_poly.pdbx_strand_id
1 'polypeptide(L)'
;MSKYAPHRNSANQPRATPSTICQKCLQTGKQRHFIYQCKSTRPYVSRPSRTKLLEKPALLAKLNASTKTVAEVPEEFKTKSGTANKILEAKEKEREREAGPSKKKARRCVYI
;
A
#
# COMPACT_ATOMS: atom_id res chain seq x y z
N MET A 1 10.70 7.89 -20.58
CA MET A 1 9.30 8.40 -20.61
C MET A 1 8.36 7.19 -20.64
N SER A 2 7.48 6.99 -19.65
CA SER A 2 6.78 5.71 -19.45
C SER A 2 5.51 5.56 -20.30
N LYS A 3 5.40 4.41 -20.97
CA LYS A 3 4.33 4.01 -21.90
C LYS A 3 2.98 3.68 -21.22
N TYR A 4 2.97 3.61 -19.89
CA TYR A 4 1.85 3.04 -19.09
C TYR A 4 0.92 4.06 -18.43
N ALA A 5 1.23 5.36 -18.47
CA ALA A 5 0.33 6.39 -17.95
C ALA A 5 -0.46 7.00 -19.10
N PRO A 6 -1.82 6.93 -19.13
CA PRO A 6 -2.60 7.56 -20.20
C PRO A 6 -2.47 9.09 -20.10
N HIS A 7 -1.68 9.70 -20.98
CA HIS A 7 -1.60 11.14 -21.12
C HIS A 7 -2.82 11.60 -21.93
N ARG A 8 -3.85 12.09 -21.25
CA ARG A 8 -4.93 12.83 -21.91
C ARG A 8 -4.34 14.17 -22.36
N ASN A 9 -4.32 14.41 -23.67
CA ASN A 9 -3.98 15.72 -24.23
C ASN A 9 -5.06 16.75 -23.82
N SER A 10 -4.91 17.30 -22.61
CA SER A 10 -5.76 18.35 -22.05
C SER A 10 -5.33 19.75 -22.49
N ALA A 11 -4.26 19.86 -23.30
CA ALA A 11 -3.55 21.12 -23.54
C ALA A 11 -4.31 22.17 -24.35
N ASN A 12 -5.39 21.81 -25.06
CA ASN A 12 -6.13 22.73 -25.94
C ASN A 12 -7.56 23.08 -25.47
N GLN A 13 -7.94 22.77 -24.23
CA GLN A 13 -9.25 23.17 -23.70
C GLN A 13 -9.14 24.47 -22.89
N PRO A 14 -9.75 25.59 -23.33
CA PRO A 14 -9.69 26.87 -22.60
C PRO A 14 -10.50 26.84 -21.30
N ARG A 15 -11.33 25.82 -21.09
CA ARG A 15 -12.21 25.65 -19.92
C ARG A 15 -11.90 24.34 -19.20
N ALA A 16 -11.91 24.39 -17.86
CA ALA A 16 -11.64 23.23 -17.01
C ALA A 16 -12.78 22.20 -17.09
N THR A 17 -12.42 20.91 -17.15
CA THR A 17 -13.37 19.78 -17.19
C THR A 17 -13.97 19.51 -15.80
N PRO A 18 -15.13 18.83 -15.69
CA PRO A 18 -15.70 18.42 -14.40
C PRO A 18 -14.78 17.58 -13.51
N SER A 19 -13.80 16.89 -14.10
CA SER A 19 -12.80 16.10 -13.40
C SER A 19 -11.53 16.89 -13.07
N THR A 20 -11.41 18.15 -13.49
CA THR A 20 -10.22 18.97 -13.22
C THR A 20 -10.20 19.39 -11.75
N ILE A 21 -9.17 18.96 -11.04
CA ILE A 21 -8.90 19.37 -9.64
C ILE A 21 -7.90 20.51 -9.66
N CYS A 22 -8.26 21.67 -9.08
CA CYS A 22 -7.33 22.78 -8.94
C CYS A 22 -6.32 22.49 -7.82
N GLN A 23 -5.02 22.50 -8.14
CA GLN A 23 -3.95 22.22 -7.17
C GLN A 23 -3.80 23.30 -6.08
N LYS A 24 -4.43 24.47 -6.25
CA LYS A 24 -4.37 25.57 -5.27
C LYS A 24 -5.45 25.45 -4.20
N CYS A 25 -6.70 25.14 -4.57
CA CYS A 25 -7.82 25.04 -3.63
C CYS A 25 -8.30 23.61 -3.34
N LEU A 26 -7.82 22.61 -4.08
CA LEU A 26 -8.18 21.19 -3.96
C LEU A 26 -9.68 20.89 -4.09
N GLN A 27 -10.47 21.85 -4.58
CA GLN A 27 -11.92 21.68 -4.76
C GLN A 27 -12.21 21.00 -6.10
N THR A 28 -13.14 20.05 -6.05
CA THR A 28 -13.80 19.44 -7.22
C THR A 28 -15.25 19.90 -7.23
N GLY A 29 -15.66 20.72 -8.21
CA GLY A 29 -17.06 21.16 -8.30
C GLY A 29 -17.28 22.63 -8.69
N LYS A 30 -18.33 23.24 -8.10
CA LYS A 30 -19.14 24.43 -8.51
C LYS A 30 -18.42 25.62 -9.19
N GLN A 31 -17.11 25.77 -9.04
CA GLN A 31 -16.29 26.74 -9.77
C GLN A 31 -15.06 26.03 -10.36
N ARG A 32 -15.22 25.49 -11.57
CA ARG A 32 -14.17 24.75 -12.30
C ARG A 32 -13.19 25.75 -12.91
N HIS A 33 -11.96 25.75 -12.44
CA HIS A 33 -10.93 26.69 -12.90
C HIS A 33 -9.55 26.03 -12.89
N PHE A 34 -8.68 26.49 -13.78
CA PHE A 34 -7.27 26.12 -13.75
C PHE A 34 -6.53 26.92 -12.67
N ILE A 35 -5.34 26.45 -12.26
CA ILE A 35 -4.55 27.04 -11.16
C ILE A 35 -4.36 28.56 -11.32
N TYR A 36 -4.16 29.03 -12.56
CA TYR A 36 -3.94 30.44 -12.88
C TYR A 36 -5.19 31.33 -12.74
N GLN A 37 -6.40 30.74 -12.76
CA GLN A 37 -7.68 31.45 -12.56
C GLN A 37 -8.17 31.39 -11.10
N CYS A 38 -7.43 30.70 -10.22
CA CYS A 38 -7.83 30.43 -8.84
C CYS A 38 -7.68 31.67 -7.95
N LYS A 39 -8.83 32.28 -7.61
CA LYS A 39 -8.92 33.42 -6.68
C LYS A 39 -8.93 33.02 -5.20
N SER A 40 -9.19 31.76 -4.88
CA SER A 40 -9.18 31.30 -3.48
C SER A 40 -7.75 31.17 -2.94
N THR A 41 -7.61 31.40 -1.63
CA THR A 41 -6.38 31.13 -0.90
C THR A 41 -6.15 29.63 -0.77
N ARG A 42 -4.88 29.20 -0.68
CA ARG A 42 -4.53 27.80 -0.49
C ARG A 42 -4.96 27.40 0.93
N PRO A 43 -5.89 26.44 1.10
CA PRO A 43 -6.29 26.03 2.44
C PRO A 43 -5.09 25.37 3.12
N TYR A 44 -4.52 26.05 4.12
CA TYR A 44 -3.47 25.46 4.94
C TYR A 44 -4.13 24.53 5.95
N VAL A 45 -4.19 23.24 5.61
CA VAL A 45 -4.59 22.21 6.56
C VAL A 45 -3.32 21.75 7.26
N SER A 46 -3.12 22.17 8.51
CA SER A 46 -1.99 21.72 9.32
C SER A 46 -2.06 20.20 9.48
N ARG A 47 -1.12 19.48 8.87
CA ARG A 47 -1.01 18.03 9.07
C ARG A 47 -0.38 17.80 10.44
N PRO A 48 -0.98 16.98 11.33
CA PRO A 48 -0.35 16.64 12.60
C PRO A 48 0.99 15.94 12.32
N SER A 49 2.03 16.29 13.07
CA SER A 49 3.31 15.59 13.00
C SER A 49 3.15 14.16 13.50
N ARG A 50 4.05 13.26 13.08
CA ARG A 50 4.02 11.86 13.50
C ARG A 50 4.05 11.70 15.03
N THR A 51 4.79 12.55 15.73
CA THR A 51 4.83 12.59 17.21
C THR A 51 3.49 12.97 17.81
N LYS A 52 2.90 14.08 17.35
CA LYS A 52 1.56 14.55 17.77
C LYS A 52 0.46 13.53 17.48
N LEU A 53 0.67 12.69 16.47
CA LEU A 53 -0.25 11.62 16.11
C LEU A 53 -0.14 10.43 17.07
N LEU A 54 1.08 9.99 17.39
CA LEU A 54 1.33 8.89 18.32
C LEU A 54 0.90 9.23 19.77
N GLU A 55 1.06 10.48 20.19
CA GLU A 55 0.60 10.98 21.49
C GLU A 55 -0.94 10.94 21.65
N LYS A 56 -1.68 11.00 20.54
CA LYS A 56 -3.15 11.04 20.53
C LYS A 56 -3.72 9.84 19.77
N PRO A 57 -4.03 8.71 20.44
CA PRO A 57 -4.53 7.50 19.78
C PRO A 57 -5.83 7.72 19.00
N ALA A 58 -6.66 8.70 19.39
CA ALA A 58 -7.87 9.08 18.66
C ALA A 58 -7.58 9.65 17.24
N LEU A 59 -6.43 10.31 17.03
CA LEU A 59 -6.05 10.82 15.71
C LEU A 59 -5.51 9.69 14.82
N LEU A 60 -4.79 8.73 15.40
CA LEU A 60 -4.37 7.51 14.71
C LEU A 60 -5.57 6.73 14.19
N ALA A 61 -6.58 6.51 15.03
CA ALA A 61 -7.80 5.80 14.65
C ALA A 61 -8.53 6.48 13.47
N LYS A 62 -8.65 7.80 13.48
CA LYS A 62 -9.27 8.57 12.37
C LYS A 62 -8.47 8.47 11.07
N LEU A 63 -7.15 8.52 11.14
CA LEU A 63 -6.32 8.33 9.95
C LEU A 63 -6.43 6.91 9.41
N ASN A 64 -6.32 5.90 10.28
CA ASN A 64 -6.46 4.49 9.94
C ASN A 64 -7.85 4.17 9.36
N ALA A 65 -8.91 4.87 9.79
CA ALA A 65 -10.24 4.74 9.19
C ALA A 65 -10.36 5.42 7.82
N SER A 66 -9.71 6.57 7.63
CA SER A 66 -9.72 7.31 6.35
C SER A 66 -8.92 6.60 5.26
N THR A 67 -7.83 5.94 5.63
CA THR A 67 -7.08 5.02 4.79
C THR A 67 -7.65 3.63 5.00
N LYS A 68 -8.66 3.28 4.22
CA LYS A 68 -9.36 1.97 4.20
C LYS A 68 -8.45 0.79 3.78
N THR A 69 -7.21 0.79 4.25
CA THR A 69 -6.09 -0.09 3.92
C THR A 69 -5.46 -0.71 5.16
N VAL A 70 -5.92 -0.39 6.38
CA VAL A 70 -5.64 -1.25 7.54
C VAL A 70 -6.61 -2.41 7.44
N ALA A 71 -6.28 -3.33 6.53
CA ALA A 71 -6.95 -4.61 6.39
C ALA A 71 -7.08 -5.23 7.78
N GLU A 72 -8.27 -5.72 8.08
CA GLU A 72 -8.52 -6.68 9.15
C GLU A 72 -7.38 -7.69 9.12
N VAL A 73 -6.45 -7.57 10.06
CA VAL A 73 -5.29 -8.46 10.13
C VAL A 73 -5.88 -9.85 10.26
N PRO A 74 -5.72 -10.74 9.26
CA PRO A 74 -6.33 -12.07 9.33
C PRO A 74 -5.93 -12.72 10.64
N GLU A 75 -6.84 -13.46 11.27
CA GLU A 75 -6.62 -14.01 12.62
C GLU A 75 -5.32 -14.84 12.73
N GLU A 76 -4.85 -15.38 11.60
CA GLU A 76 -3.57 -16.06 11.42
C GLU A 76 -2.33 -15.22 11.77
N PHE A 77 -2.43 -13.88 11.75
CA PHE A 77 -1.34 -12.95 12.09
C PHE A 77 -1.49 -12.35 13.50
N LYS A 78 -2.60 -12.65 14.21
CA LYS A 78 -2.80 -12.22 15.61
C LYS A 78 -2.06 -13.13 16.60
N THR A 79 -1.65 -14.34 16.17
CA THR A 79 -0.87 -15.27 17.00
C THR A 79 0.62 -14.92 17.00
N LYS A 80 1.22 -14.86 18.19
CA LYS A 80 2.67 -14.56 18.38
C LYS A 80 3.59 -15.56 17.67
N SER A 81 3.17 -16.82 17.55
CA SER A 81 3.81 -17.80 16.68
C SER A 81 3.43 -17.49 15.23
N GLY A 82 4.30 -16.77 14.53
CA GLY A 82 4.02 -16.30 13.17
C GLY A 82 3.79 -17.42 12.16
N THR A 83 3.23 -17.05 11.00
CA THR A 83 3.08 -17.91 9.82
C THR A 83 4.40 -18.50 9.33
N ALA A 84 5.52 -17.85 9.62
CA ALA A 84 6.87 -18.29 9.26
C ALA A 84 7.19 -19.71 9.80
N ASN A 85 6.87 -20.01 11.06
CA ASN A 85 7.17 -21.33 11.64
C ASN A 85 6.35 -22.44 10.97
N LYS A 86 5.08 -22.15 10.62
CA LYS A 86 4.21 -23.09 9.89
C LYS A 86 4.77 -23.41 8.49
N ILE A 87 5.31 -22.40 7.82
CA ILE A 87 5.93 -22.56 6.48
C ILE A 87 7.21 -23.39 6.57
N LEU A 88 8.05 -23.15 7.58
CA LEU A 88 9.29 -23.92 7.78
C LEU A 88 8.98 -25.39 8.10
N GLU A 89 8.04 -25.64 9.00
CA GLU A 89 7.63 -27.01 9.37
C GLU A 89 7.01 -27.77 8.18
N ALA A 90 6.20 -27.10 7.36
CA ALA A 90 5.63 -27.71 6.15
C ALA A 90 6.72 -28.11 5.14
N LYS A 91 7.71 -27.23 4.91
CA LYS A 91 8.85 -27.51 4.03
C LYS A 91 9.77 -28.59 4.57
N GLU A 92 9.92 -28.70 5.88
CA GLU A 92 10.68 -29.81 6.51
C GLU A 92 10.00 -31.15 6.30
N LYS A 93 8.69 -31.23 6.54
CA LYS A 93 7.91 -32.45 6.28
C LYS A 93 7.93 -32.86 4.81
N GLU A 94 7.92 -31.90 3.89
CA GLU A 94 8.06 -32.17 2.45
C GLU A 94 9.45 -32.72 2.12
N ARG A 95 10.52 -32.12 2.67
CA ARG A 95 11.90 -32.63 2.53
C ARG A 95 12.05 -34.04 3.09
N GLU A 96 11.40 -34.37 4.20
CA GLU A 96 11.44 -35.72 4.77
C GLU A 96 10.70 -36.75 3.90
N ARG A 97 9.57 -36.36 3.31
CA ARG A 97 8.80 -37.21 2.37
C ARG A 97 9.55 -37.44 1.06
N GLU A 98 10.21 -36.41 0.54
CA GLU A 98 11.05 -36.51 -0.66
C GLU A 98 12.41 -37.18 -0.41
N ALA A 99 12.88 -37.20 0.84
CA ALA A 99 14.07 -37.93 1.28
C ALA A 99 13.78 -39.42 1.49
N GLY A 100 12.89 -39.99 0.66
CA GLY A 100 12.69 -41.43 0.53
C GLY A 100 14.03 -42.18 0.35
N PRO A 101 14.04 -43.51 0.59
CA PRO A 101 15.24 -44.31 0.77
C PRO A 101 16.24 -44.27 -0.41
N SER A 102 15.82 -43.80 -1.59
CA SER A 102 16.65 -43.63 -2.78
C SER A 102 17.73 -42.55 -2.66
N LYS A 103 17.40 -41.35 -2.14
CA LYS A 103 18.39 -40.25 -1.98
C LYS A 103 19.42 -40.51 -0.87
N LYS A 104 19.04 -41.26 0.18
CA LYS A 104 19.96 -41.69 1.25
C LYS A 104 21.00 -42.69 0.74
N LYS A 105 20.65 -43.57 -0.20
CA LYS A 105 21.61 -44.47 -0.88
C LYS A 105 22.55 -43.71 -1.81
N ALA A 106 22.04 -42.72 -2.56
CA ALA A 106 22.88 -41.89 -3.44
C ALA A 106 23.96 -41.11 -2.68
N ARG A 107 23.65 -40.48 -1.54
CA ARG A 107 24.66 -39.78 -0.71
C ARG A 107 25.69 -40.72 -0.06
N ARG A 108 25.33 -41.99 0.13
CA ARG A 108 26.19 -43.01 0.75
C ARG A 108 27.13 -43.68 -0.26
N CYS A 109 26.83 -43.58 -1.56
CA CYS A 109 27.67 -44.10 -2.64
C CYS A 109 28.70 -43.07 -3.16
N VAL A 110 28.56 -41.78 -2.83
CA VAL A 110 29.51 -40.72 -3.22
C VAL A 110 30.74 -40.65 -2.28
N TYR A 111 30.72 -41.44 -1.19
CA TYR A 111 31.79 -41.51 -0.18
C TYR A 111 32.50 -42.87 -0.14
N ILE A 112 32.41 -43.67 -1.21
CA ILE A 112 33.24 -44.86 -1.47
C ILE A 112 33.96 -44.60 -2.79
#